data_AF-A0A3B5MR01-F1
#
_entry.id   AF-A0A3B5MR01-F1
#
_cell.length_a   1.000
_cell.length_b   1.000
_cell.length_c   1.000
_cell.angle_alpha   90.00
_cell.angle_beta   90.00
_cell.angle_gamma   90.00
#
_symmetry.space_group_name_H-M   'P 1'
#
loop_
_entity.id
_entity.type
_entity.pdbx_description
1 polymer ?
#
loop_
_entity_poly.entity_id
_entity_poly.type
_entity_poly.pdbx_seq_one_letter_code
_entity_poly.pdbx_strand_id
1 'polypeptide(L)'
;MADNKPWVLISEVGDKGVHEDVVDIISQHFHIICLKEFLQNPALHGPKIQGLFMWYYSPAAEPSLMSCLPSLKVIANGGVGIDHLDVPYINSFGVKVTNTPGVVSDATADMAMALLLASARKVLEGESNTFPSYNYSHS
;
A
#
# COMPACT_ATOMS: atom_id res chain seq x y z
N MET A 1 21.05 -5.61 12.85
CA MET A 1 19.58 -5.61 13.03
C MET A 1 19.01 -5.52 11.63
N ALA A 2 18.39 -6.59 11.14
CA ALA A 2 17.93 -6.64 9.76
C ALA A 2 16.87 -5.55 9.55
N ASP A 3 17.07 -4.72 8.54
CA ASP A 3 16.13 -3.69 8.11
C ASP A 3 14.83 -4.40 7.67
N ASN A 4 13.87 -4.51 8.58
CA ASN A 4 12.59 -5.21 8.37
C ASN A 4 11.51 -4.19 7.97
N LYS A 5 11.87 -3.19 7.15
CA LYS A 5 10.92 -2.18 6.72
C LYS A 5 9.93 -2.80 5.74
N PRO A 6 8.62 -2.56 5.91
CA PRO A 6 7.63 -2.99 4.92
C PRO A 6 7.85 -2.29 3.58
N TRP A 7 7.43 -2.93 2.49
CA TRP A 7 7.53 -2.36 1.15
C TRP A 7 6.25 -1.63 0.76
N VAL A 8 6.41 -0.47 0.12
CA VAL A 8 5.34 0.33 -0.44
C VAL A 8 5.54 0.54 -1.94
N LEU A 9 4.47 0.35 -2.70
CA LEU A 9 4.43 0.63 -4.12
C LEU A 9 3.90 2.05 -4.36
N ILE A 10 4.62 2.83 -5.16
CA ILE A 10 4.23 4.16 -5.64
C ILE A 10 4.18 4.19 -7.17
N SER A 11 3.57 5.22 -7.75
CA SER A 11 3.54 5.41 -9.21
C SER A 11 4.93 5.77 -9.74
N GLU A 12 5.39 6.98 -9.43
CA GLU A 12 6.69 7.54 -9.76
C GLU A 12 7.02 8.67 -8.79
N VAL A 13 8.27 9.16 -8.81
CA VAL A 13 8.71 10.34 -8.05
C VAL A 13 8.75 11.55 -8.98
N GLY A 14 8.21 12.68 -8.55
CA GLY A 14 8.26 13.96 -9.28
C GLY A 14 6.89 14.60 -9.50
N ASP A 15 6.83 15.63 -10.35
CA ASP A 15 5.63 16.47 -10.57
C ASP A 15 4.34 15.73 -10.96
N LYS A 16 4.47 14.58 -11.64
CA LYS A 16 3.34 13.76 -12.09
C LYS A 16 3.07 12.56 -11.17
N GLY A 17 3.89 12.38 -10.14
CA GLY A 17 3.81 11.30 -9.18
C GLY A 17 3.86 11.84 -7.75
N VAL A 18 4.53 11.10 -6.88
CA VAL A 18 4.70 11.47 -5.48
C VAL A 18 5.80 12.53 -5.37
N HIS A 19 5.52 13.63 -4.66
CA HIS A 19 6.48 14.71 -4.44
C HIS A 19 7.71 14.23 -3.65
N GLU A 20 8.89 14.79 -3.90
CA GLU A 20 10.16 14.36 -3.28
C GLU A 20 10.10 14.41 -1.74
N ASP A 21 9.51 15.47 -1.17
CA ASP A 21 9.34 15.59 0.29
C ASP A 21 8.55 14.41 0.88
N VAL A 22 7.52 13.94 0.17
CA VAL A 22 6.69 12.80 0.60
C VAL A 22 7.49 11.50 0.45
N VAL A 23 8.26 11.35 -0.62
CA VAL A 23 9.13 10.19 -0.83
C VAL A 23 10.19 10.10 0.26
N ASP A 24 10.79 11.23 0.64
CA ASP A 24 11.79 11.28 1.71
C ASP A 24 11.20 10.77 3.02
N ILE A 25 9.99 11.22 3.38
CA ILE A 25 9.32 10.74 4.60
C ILE A 25 8.94 9.25 4.50
N ILE A 26 8.41 8.79 3.35
CA ILE A 26 8.09 7.37 3.14
C ILE A 26 9.35 6.51 3.32
N SER A 27 10.49 6.95 2.75
CA SER A 27 11.75 6.20 2.74
C SER A 27 12.34 5.99 4.14
N GLN A 28 12.00 6.85 5.09
CA GLN A 28 12.41 6.71 6.49
C GLN A 28 11.84 5.44 7.12
N HIS A 29 10.63 5.02 6.70
CA HIS A 29 9.89 3.93 7.35
C HIS A 29 9.61 2.73 6.45
N PHE A 30 9.62 2.91 5.13
CA PHE A 30 9.30 1.88 4.15
C PHE A 30 10.40 1.75 3.10
N HIS A 31 10.51 0.56 2.51
CA HIS A 31 11.18 0.41 1.23
C HIS A 31 10.23 0.84 0.12
N ILE A 32 10.70 1.72 -0.77
CA ILE A 32 9.92 2.24 -1.88
C ILE A 32 10.26 1.47 -3.14
N ILE A 33 9.23 1.08 -3.89
CA ILE A 33 9.37 0.62 -5.26
C ILE A 33 8.42 1.40 -6.15
N CYS A 34 8.92 1.88 -7.29
CA CYS A 34 8.11 2.56 -8.29
C CYS A 34 7.41 1.55 -9.20
N LEU A 35 6.24 1.91 -9.73
CA LEU A 35 5.44 1.06 -10.60
C LEU A 35 6.24 0.55 -11.80
N LYS A 36 7.03 1.42 -12.43
CA LYS A 36 7.88 1.04 -13.58
C LYS A 36 8.91 -0.03 -13.23
N GLU A 37 9.45 -0.03 -12.01
CA GLU A 37 10.39 -1.05 -11.55
C GLU A 37 9.66 -2.33 -11.19
N PHE A 38 8.55 -2.21 -10.46
CA PHE A 38 7.69 -3.35 -10.11
C PHE A 38 7.25 -4.16 -11.34
N LEU A 39 6.81 -3.47 -12.40
CA LEU A 39 6.33 -4.11 -13.63
C LEU A 39 7.40 -4.91 -14.37
N GLN A 40 8.68 -4.68 -14.11
CA GLN A 40 9.76 -5.49 -14.69
C GLN A 40 9.84 -6.87 -14.06
N ASN A 41 9.56 -6.98 -12.75
CA ASN A 41 9.62 -8.25 -12.02
C ASN A 41 8.50 -8.38 -10.96
N PRO A 42 7.21 -8.44 -11.35
CA PRO A 42 6.09 -8.42 -10.39
C PRO A 42 6.14 -9.59 -9.39
N ALA A 43 6.53 -10.78 -9.85
CA ALA A 43 6.62 -11.97 -9.01
C ALA A 43 7.71 -11.87 -7.92
N LEU A 44 8.75 -11.06 -8.14
CA LEU A 44 9.85 -10.87 -7.18
C LEU A 44 9.47 -9.91 -6.05
N HIS A 45 8.75 -8.85 -6.39
CA HIS A 45 8.43 -7.75 -5.48
C HIS A 45 7.04 -7.88 -4.85
N GLY A 46 6.07 -8.40 -5.60
CA GLY A 46 4.67 -8.52 -5.20
C GLY A 46 4.44 -9.13 -3.81
N PRO A 47 5.04 -10.28 -3.49
CA PRO A 47 4.90 -10.91 -2.17
C PRO A 47 5.45 -10.08 -0.99
N LYS A 48 6.25 -9.05 -1.24
CA LYS A 48 6.87 -8.21 -0.20
C LYS A 48 6.10 -6.90 0.03
N ILE A 49 5.33 -6.46 -0.96
CA ILE A 49 4.60 -5.19 -0.94
C ILE A 49 3.39 -5.33 -0.02
N GLN A 50 3.35 -4.47 0.99
CA GLN A 50 2.30 -4.46 2.00
C GLN A 50 1.45 -3.18 1.94
N GLY A 51 2.01 -2.11 1.35
CA GLY A 51 1.33 -0.84 1.14
C GLY A 51 1.31 -0.43 -0.34
N LEU A 52 0.24 0.23 -0.74
CA LEU A 52 0.15 0.97 -1.98
C LEU A 52 -0.13 2.43 -1.62
N PHE A 53 0.74 3.35 -2.06
CA PHE A 53 0.47 4.77 -1.94
C PHE A 53 0.06 5.31 -3.31
N MET A 54 -1.18 5.76 -3.38
CA MET A 54 -1.81 6.27 -4.59
C MET A 54 -1.78 7.80 -4.57
N TRP A 55 -1.34 8.38 -5.69
CA TRP A 55 -1.33 9.81 -5.92
C TRP A 55 -1.94 10.10 -7.30
N TYR A 56 -2.88 11.05 -7.38
CA TYR A 56 -3.66 11.31 -8.61
C TYR A 56 -4.12 10.03 -9.33
N TYR A 57 -4.80 9.12 -8.61
CA TYR A 57 -5.35 7.87 -9.16
C TYR A 57 -4.31 6.84 -9.63
N SER A 58 -3.02 7.03 -9.33
CA SER A 58 -1.94 6.16 -9.78
C SER A 58 -1.02 5.73 -8.62
N PRO A 59 -0.64 4.43 -8.51
CA PRO A 59 -1.06 3.32 -9.36
C PRO A 59 -2.52 2.97 -9.13
N ALA A 60 -3.28 2.70 -10.19
CA ALA A 60 -4.68 2.29 -10.07
C ALA A 60 -4.80 0.90 -9.44
N ALA A 61 -5.69 0.74 -8.46
CA ALA A 61 -5.94 -0.51 -7.75
C ALA A 61 -6.80 -1.50 -8.57
N GLU A 62 -6.43 -1.70 -9.83
CA GLU A 62 -7.14 -2.56 -10.78
C GLU A 62 -6.88 -4.04 -10.49
N PRO A 63 -7.77 -4.95 -10.95
CA PRO A 63 -7.63 -6.39 -10.73
C PRO A 63 -6.27 -6.97 -11.11
N SER A 64 -5.71 -6.51 -12.22
CA SER A 64 -4.41 -6.94 -12.73
C SER A 64 -3.28 -6.61 -11.76
N LEU A 65 -3.27 -5.40 -11.18
CA LEU A 65 -2.28 -4.99 -10.20
C LEU A 65 -2.50 -5.69 -8.86
N MET A 66 -3.74 -5.72 -8.38
CA MET A 66 -4.12 -6.33 -7.09
C MET A 66 -3.74 -7.82 -7.05
N SER A 67 -3.91 -8.54 -8.16
CA SER A 67 -3.55 -9.96 -8.27
C SER A 67 -2.04 -10.21 -8.15
N CYS A 68 -1.21 -9.20 -8.45
CA CYS A 68 0.24 -9.29 -8.30
C CYS A 68 0.73 -8.89 -6.89
N LEU A 69 -0.14 -8.45 -5.99
CA LEU A 69 0.20 -7.97 -4.65
C LEU A 69 -0.48 -8.83 -3.57
N PRO A 70 -0.13 -10.13 -3.45
CA PRO A 70 -0.82 -11.05 -2.53
C PRO A 70 -0.64 -10.71 -1.05
N SER A 71 0.36 -9.90 -0.72
CA SER A 71 0.64 -9.43 0.65
C SER A 71 0.15 -8.00 0.91
N LEU A 72 -0.59 -7.40 -0.05
CA LEU A 72 -1.12 -6.04 0.11
C LEU A 72 -2.12 -6.02 1.25
N LYS A 73 -1.97 -5.06 2.15
CA LYS A 73 -2.83 -4.92 3.34
C LYS A 73 -3.48 -3.55 3.43
N VAL A 74 -2.86 -2.53 2.83
CA VAL A 74 -3.37 -1.16 2.87
C VAL A 74 -3.14 -0.41 1.57
N ILE A 75 -4.14 0.38 1.19
CA ILE A 75 -4.04 1.41 0.15
C ILE A 75 -4.26 2.77 0.81
N ALA A 76 -3.28 3.65 0.68
CA ALA A 76 -3.34 5.04 1.14
C ALA A 76 -3.49 5.95 -0.08
N ASN A 77 -4.55 6.75 -0.12
CA ASN A 77 -4.77 7.72 -1.19
C ASN A 77 -4.39 9.13 -0.72
N GLY A 78 -3.41 9.75 -1.36
CA GLY A 78 -2.95 11.12 -1.10
C GLY A 78 -3.75 12.17 -1.89
N GLY A 79 -5.08 12.21 -1.73
CA GLY A 79 -5.93 13.15 -2.47
C GLY A 79 -7.30 13.39 -1.85
N VAL A 80 -8.01 14.40 -2.37
CA VAL A 80 -9.34 14.80 -1.89
C VAL A 80 -10.40 13.79 -2.36
N GLY A 81 -10.66 12.78 -1.55
CA GLY A 81 -11.74 11.80 -1.73
C GLY A 81 -11.30 10.41 -2.18
N ILE A 82 -12.15 9.40 -1.94
CA ILE A 82 -11.98 8.00 -2.43
C ILE A 82 -13.16 7.56 -3.30
N ASP A 83 -14.01 8.49 -3.72
CA ASP A 83 -15.20 8.22 -4.54
C ASP A 83 -14.87 7.53 -5.88
N HIS A 84 -13.61 7.58 -6.30
CA HIS A 84 -13.09 6.93 -7.51
C HIS A 84 -12.54 5.52 -7.27
N LEU A 85 -12.35 5.11 -6.01
CA LEU A 85 -11.91 3.77 -5.66
C LEU A 85 -13.12 2.85 -5.58
N ASP A 86 -13.03 1.68 -6.21
CA ASP A 86 -13.97 0.60 -5.96
C ASP A 86 -13.66 -0.03 -4.59
N VAL A 87 -14.05 0.68 -3.53
CA VAL A 87 -13.83 0.28 -2.14
C VAL A 87 -14.45 -1.09 -1.85
N PRO A 88 -15.66 -1.44 -2.34
CA PRO A 88 -16.18 -2.80 -2.23
C PRO A 88 -15.27 -3.85 -2.87
N TYR A 89 -14.75 -3.59 -4.07
CA TYR A 89 -13.81 -4.48 -4.75
C TYR A 89 -12.51 -4.63 -3.95
N ILE A 90 -11.89 -3.54 -3.51
CA ILE A 90 -10.63 -3.59 -2.76
C ILE A 90 -10.82 -4.31 -1.42
N ASN A 91 -11.93 -4.04 -0.71
CA ASN A 91 -12.25 -4.73 0.53
C ASN A 91 -12.48 -6.25 0.34
N SER A 92 -12.91 -6.70 -0.86
CA SER A 92 -13.07 -8.13 -1.15
C SER A 92 -11.74 -8.91 -1.12
N PHE A 93 -10.61 -8.21 -1.26
CA PHE A 93 -9.26 -8.77 -1.09
C PHE A 93 -8.74 -8.68 0.35
N GLY A 94 -9.57 -8.23 1.30
CA GLY A 94 -9.14 -7.99 2.69
C GLY A 94 -8.22 -6.77 2.86
N VAL A 95 -8.11 -5.93 1.82
CA VAL A 95 -7.25 -4.75 1.80
C VAL A 95 -8.01 -3.55 2.34
N LYS A 96 -7.41 -2.83 3.30
CA LYS A 96 -8.01 -1.62 3.88
C LYS A 96 -7.70 -0.41 3.01
N VAL A 97 -8.75 0.28 2.58
CA VAL A 97 -8.63 1.60 1.93
C VAL A 97 -8.66 2.69 3.00
N THR A 98 -7.70 3.59 2.95
CA THR A 98 -7.62 4.74 3.86
C THR A 98 -7.56 6.04 3.05
N ASN A 99 -8.33 7.04 3.47
CA ASN A 99 -8.42 8.35 2.82
C ASN A 99 -8.19 9.50 3.78
N THR A 100 -8.00 10.68 3.20
CA THR A 100 -7.83 11.94 3.91
C THR A 100 -8.91 12.92 3.45
N PRO A 101 -10.07 12.98 4.12
CA PRO A 101 -11.13 13.89 3.72
C PRO A 101 -10.73 15.34 4.01
N GLY A 102 -10.71 16.16 2.96
CA GLY A 102 -10.86 17.62 3.08
C GLY A 102 -9.61 18.45 3.38
N VAL A 103 -8.40 18.00 3.04
CA VAL A 103 -7.17 18.79 3.29
C VAL A 103 -6.33 19.01 2.04
N VAL A 104 -5.71 20.20 2.00
CA VAL A 104 -4.76 20.67 1.00
C VAL A 104 -3.53 19.76 0.93
N SER A 105 -2.94 19.65 -0.27
CA SER A 105 -2.04 18.58 -0.72
C SER A 105 -0.90 18.18 0.24
N ASP A 106 -0.35 19.11 1.01
CA ASP A 106 0.75 18.86 1.95
C ASP A 106 0.28 18.07 3.19
N ALA A 107 -0.72 18.60 3.91
CA ALA A 107 -1.31 17.94 5.09
C ALA A 107 -2.01 16.61 4.75
N THR A 108 -2.49 16.47 3.52
CA THR A 108 -3.10 15.25 3.00
C THR A 108 -2.08 14.14 2.79
N ALA A 109 -0.87 14.47 2.32
CA ALA A 109 0.21 13.50 2.20
C ALA A 109 0.64 12.99 3.59
N ASP A 110 0.81 13.89 4.56
CA ASP A 110 1.12 13.53 5.95
C ASP A 110 0.07 12.64 6.59
N MET A 111 -1.22 12.93 6.36
CA MET A 111 -2.29 12.13 6.96
C MET A 111 -2.44 10.76 6.28
N ALA A 112 -2.25 10.68 4.96
CA ALA A 112 -2.23 9.41 4.23
C ALA A 112 -1.03 8.55 4.67
N MET A 113 0.12 9.19 4.91
CA MET A 113 1.31 8.57 5.49
C MET A 113 1.08 8.08 6.92
N ALA A 114 0.45 8.90 7.77
CA ALA A 114 0.11 8.52 9.13
C ALA A 114 -0.81 7.29 9.16
N LEU A 115 -1.77 7.22 8.23
CA LEU A 115 -2.65 6.06 8.04
C LEU A 115 -1.89 4.86 7.51
N LEU A 116 -1.00 5.04 6.53
CA LEU A 116 -0.13 3.99 6.01
C LEU A 116 0.76 3.40 7.12
N LEU A 117 1.38 4.25 7.94
CA LEU A 117 2.23 3.89 9.08
C LEU A 117 1.43 3.24 10.23
N ALA A 118 0.23 3.74 10.53
CA ALA A 118 -0.65 3.16 11.54
C ALA A 118 -1.18 1.79 11.10
N SER A 119 -1.51 1.65 9.82
CA SER A 119 -1.94 0.39 9.23
C SER A 119 -0.77 -0.59 9.18
N ALA A 120 0.40 -0.18 8.69
CA ALA A 120 1.61 -1.00 8.64
C ALA A 120 2.05 -1.50 10.02
N ARG A 121 2.00 -0.65 11.07
CA ARG A 121 2.28 -1.08 12.45
C ARG A 121 1.28 -2.13 12.93
N LYS A 122 -0.03 -1.87 12.80
CA LYS A 122 -1.08 -2.85 13.15
C LYS A 122 -0.98 -4.14 12.35
N VAL A 123 -0.50 -4.05 11.12
CA VAL A 123 -0.26 -5.17 10.22
C VAL A 123 0.91 -6.02 10.72
N LEU A 124 2.04 -5.39 11.05
CA LEU A 124 3.23 -6.05 11.61
C LEU A 124 2.94 -6.65 12.99
N GLU A 125 2.04 -6.04 13.75
CA GLU A 125 1.56 -6.57 15.03
C GLU A 125 0.52 -7.70 14.84
N GLY A 126 -0.32 -7.62 13.81
CA GLY A 126 -1.39 -8.57 13.50
C GLY A 126 -0.93 -9.85 12.79
N GLU A 127 0.22 -9.83 12.11
CA GLU A 127 0.82 -11.01 11.48
C GLU A 127 1.41 -12.03 12.47
N SER A 128 1.27 -11.78 13.79
CA SER A 128 1.54 -12.76 14.84
C SER A 128 0.35 -13.64 15.21
N ASN A 129 -0.85 -13.47 14.61
CA ASN A 129 -1.99 -14.32 14.95
C ASN A 129 -2.85 -14.69 13.72
N THR A 130 -2.93 -16.01 13.49
CA THR A 130 -3.96 -16.71 12.70
C THR A 130 -3.73 -16.85 11.19
N PHE A 131 -2.85 -17.79 10.82
CA PHE A 131 -3.22 -18.77 9.79
C PHE A 131 -3.94 -19.92 10.51
N PRO A 132 -5.25 -20.18 10.28
CA PRO A 132 -5.80 -21.46 10.65
C PRO A 132 -5.16 -22.50 9.72
N SER A 133 -4.37 -23.40 10.30
CA SER A 133 -3.91 -24.61 9.62
C SER A 133 -5.16 -25.41 9.26
N TYR A 134 -5.54 -25.44 7.99
CA TYR A 134 -6.53 -26.40 7.51
C TYR A 134 -5.88 -27.78 7.54
N ASN A 135 -6.01 -28.47 8.68
CA ASN A 135 -5.79 -29.90 8.79
C ASN A 135 -6.90 -30.59 7.99
N TYR A 136 -6.60 -30.98 6.75
CA TYR A 136 -7.35 -32.05 6.10
C TYR A 136 -6.82 -33.39 6.62
N SER A 137 -7.41 -33.82 7.72
CA SER A 137 -7.41 -35.23 8.13
C SER A 137 -8.75 -35.82 7.68
N HIS A 138 -8.73 -36.69 6.68
CA HIS A 138 -9.74 -37.71 6.52
C HIS A 138 -9.14 -38.94 5.84
N SER A 139 -9.02 -39.97 6.68
CA SER A 139 -9.22 -41.42 6.46
C SER A 139 -8.78 -42.06 5.15
#